data_AF-A0A4Y7ZLK9-F1
#
_entry.id   AF-A0A4Y7ZLK9-F1
#
_cell.length_a   1.000
_cell.length_b   1.000
_cell.length_c   1.000
_cell.angle_alpha   90.00
_cell.angle_beta   90.00
_cell.angle_gamma   90.00
#
_symmetry.space_group_name_H-M   'P 1'
#
loop_
_entity.id
_entity.type
_entity.pdbx_description
1 polymer ?
#
loop_
_entity_poly.entity_id
_entity_poly.type
_entity_poly.pdbx_seq_one_letter_code
_entity_poly.pdbx_strand_id
1 'polypeptide(L)'
;MIQRFAYLNIWEKLDNSAFTAVFNYAFEIATSESKDLTLIVNNVKQCSDFIDKFIDKTSSKKLQKGDVLSYKGVNISLKSPFSLKSHQNYGLFCAFHPSDKAISSMEATREPLAIVILGEHEDHLNTWIENNNVQLLAQS
;
A
#
# COMPACT_ATOMS: atom_id res chain seq x y z
N MET A 1 1.74 -0.85 -18.34
CA MET A 1 1.79 -2.16 -17.66
C MET A 1 1.98 -1.88 -16.18
N ILE A 2 1.19 -2.53 -15.31
CA ILE A 2 1.24 -2.29 -13.85
C ILE A 2 2.54 -2.89 -13.29
N GLN A 3 3.30 -2.10 -12.52
CA GLN A 3 4.46 -2.62 -11.78
C GLN A 3 4.03 -3.20 -10.45
N ARG A 4 4.65 -4.30 -10.01
CA ARG A 4 4.27 -4.98 -8.77
C ARG A 4 5.50 -5.27 -7.92
N PHE A 5 5.42 -4.90 -6.65
CA PHE A 5 6.50 -5.06 -5.69
C PHE A 5 5.96 -5.67 -4.41
N ALA A 6 6.74 -6.53 -3.78
CA ALA A 6 6.37 -7.13 -2.50
C ALA A 6 7.56 -7.25 -1.55
N TYR A 7 7.33 -6.89 -0.30
CA TYR A 7 8.16 -7.26 0.84
C TYR A 7 7.36 -8.23 1.71
N LEU A 8 7.70 -9.51 1.64
CA LEU A 8 7.11 -10.55 2.49
C LEU A 8 8.15 -11.05 3.50
N ASN A 9 7.74 -11.23 4.75
CA ASN A 9 8.57 -11.81 5.81
C ASN A 9 7.70 -12.50 6.87
N ILE A 10 8.28 -13.14 7.88
CA ILE A 10 7.53 -13.62 9.05
C ILE A 10 7.08 -12.44 9.92
N TRP A 11 5.95 -12.59 10.63
CA TRP A 11 5.37 -11.51 11.45
C TRP A 11 6.37 -10.82 12.38
N GLU A 12 7.25 -11.56 13.04
CA GLU A 12 8.25 -11.02 13.99
C GLU A 12 9.29 -10.11 13.34
N LYS A 13 9.44 -10.18 12.01
CA LYS A 13 10.37 -9.37 11.22
C LYS A 13 9.70 -8.16 10.56
N LEU A 14 8.38 -8.00 10.70
CA LEU A 14 7.61 -6.87 10.18
C LEU A 14 7.53 -5.75 11.22
N ASP A 15 8.69 -5.19 11.55
CA ASP A 15 8.84 -4.11 12.52
C ASP A 15 8.57 -2.72 11.90
N ASN A 16 8.66 -1.66 12.71
CA ASN A 16 8.40 -0.31 12.22
C ASN A 16 9.36 0.12 11.10
N SER A 17 10.59 -0.43 11.07
CA SER A 17 11.56 -0.16 10.02
C SER A 17 11.10 -0.74 8.68
N ALA A 18 10.55 -1.97 8.66
CA ALA A 18 9.98 -2.57 7.46
C ALA A 18 8.80 -1.74 6.91
N PHE A 19 7.87 -1.34 7.79
CA PHE A 19 6.75 -0.47 7.42
C PHE A 19 7.21 0.87 6.84
N THR A 20 8.19 1.50 7.48
CA THR A 20 8.76 2.78 7.03
C THR A 20 9.48 2.64 5.69
N ALA A 21 10.27 1.58 5.51
CA ALA A 21 11.02 1.32 4.29
C ALA A 21 10.09 1.10 3.09
N VAL A 22 9.05 0.26 3.25
CA VAL A 22 8.08 0.01 2.17
C VAL A 22 7.27 1.26 1.84
N PHE A 23 6.84 2.01 2.86
CA PHE A 23 6.18 3.30 2.63
C PHE A 23 7.08 4.28 1.86
N ASN A 24 8.35 4.44 2.28
CA ASN A 24 9.29 5.33 1.60
C ASN A 24 9.55 4.89 0.16
N TYR A 25 9.70 3.59 -0.08
CA TYR A 25 9.86 3.05 -1.43
C TYR A 25 8.66 3.39 -2.33
N ALA A 26 7.43 3.15 -1.84
CA ALA A 26 6.21 3.52 -2.56
C ALA A 26 6.11 5.05 -2.78
N PHE A 27 6.50 5.83 -1.78
CA PHE A 27 6.50 7.29 -1.84
C PHE A 27 7.50 7.85 -2.86
N GLU A 28 8.69 7.25 -2.96
CA GLU A 28 9.72 7.62 -3.92
C GLU A 28 9.24 7.38 -5.36
N ILE A 29 8.60 6.25 -5.64
CA ILE A 29 7.98 5.98 -6.95
C ILE A 29 6.87 6.99 -7.25
N ALA A 30 5.99 7.25 -6.27
CA ALA A 30 4.92 8.24 -6.45
C ALA A 30 5.47 9.64 -6.75
N THR A 31 6.57 10.01 -6.10
CA THR A 31 7.26 11.29 -6.32
C THR A 31 7.90 11.34 -7.71
N SER A 32 8.65 10.31 -8.12
CA SER A 32 9.35 10.29 -9.40
C SER A 32 8.38 10.33 -10.59
N GLU A 33 7.24 9.67 -10.46
CA GLU A 33 6.21 9.57 -11.51
C GLU A 33 5.15 10.68 -11.41
N SER A 34 5.28 11.59 -10.44
CA SER A 34 4.32 12.66 -10.15
C SER A 34 2.88 12.13 -10.03
N LYS A 35 2.70 11.05 -9.25
CA LYS A 35 1.42 10.39 -8.98
C LYS A 35 1.02 10.51 -7.52
N ASP A 36 -0.28 10.39 -7.28
CA ASP A 36 -0.83 10.24 -5.94
C ASP A 36 -0.47 8.86 -5.36
N LEU A 37 -0.33 8.79 -4.04
CA LEU A 37 -0.11 7.58 -3.27
C LEU A 37 -1.40 7.21 -2.52
N THR A 38 -1.93 6.02 -2.82
CA THR A 38 -3.10 5.48 -2.13
C THR A 38 -2.69 4.35 -1.20
N LEU A 39 -2.80 4.58 0.10
CA LEU A 39 -2.60 3.57 1.13
C LEU A 39 -3.82 2.66 1.20
N ILE A 40 -3.60 1.34 1.23
CA ILE A 40 -4.65 0.33 1.33
C ILE A 40 -4.52 -0.44 2.65
N VAL A 41 -5.63 -0.47 3.38
CA VAL A 41 -5.79 -1.24 4.61
C VAL A 41 -7.14 -1.96 4.59
N ASN A 42 -7.22 -3.15 5.19
CA ASN A 42 -8.45 -3.93 5.19
C ASN A 42 -9.61 -3.18 5.88
N ASN A 43 -9.31 -2.42 6.94
CA ASN A 43 -10.29 -1.61 7.67
C ASN A 43 -9.70 -0.24 8.09
N VAL A 44 -10.18 0.84 7.46
CA VAL A 44 -9.73 2.22 7.75
C VAL A 44 -9.95 2.63 9.21
N LYS A 45 -10.95 2.08 9.90
CA LYS A 45 -11.22 2.41 11.31
C LYS A 45 -10.30 1.67 12.29
N GLN A 46 -9.60 0.63 11.84
CA GLN A 46 -8.78 -0.25 12.67
C GLN A 46 -7.40 -0.45 12.02
N CYS A 47 -6.76 0.66 11.62
CA CYS A 47 -5.47 0.64 10.93
C CYS A 47 -4.37 1.46 11.61
N SER A 48 -4.68 2.09 12.75
CA SER A 48 -3.72 2.89 13.51
C SER A 48 -2.45 2.12 13.83
N ASP A 49 -2.58 0.83 14.16
CA ASP A 49 -1.46 -0.02 14.58
C ASP A 49 -0.42 -0.21 13.48
N PHE A 50 -0.80 0.03 12.22
CA PHE A 50 0.08 -0.03 11.06
C PHE A 50 0.51 1.36 10.60
N ILE A 51 -0.45 2.27 10.39
CA ILE A 51 -0.17 3.58 9.78
C ILE A 51 0.62 4.49 10.73
N ASP A 52 0.34 4.41 12.04
CA ASP A 52 1.05 5.21 13.03
C ASP A 52 2.54 4.82 13.17
N LYS A 53 2.97 3.71 12.53
CA LYS A 53 4.38 3.29 12.50
C LYS A 53 5.25 4.15 11.58
N PHE A 54 4.66 4.76 10.56
CA PHE A 54 5.39 5.52 9.52
C PHE A 54 4.79 6.90 9.22
N ILE A 55 3.61 7.21 9.77
CA ILE A 55 2.95 8.53 9.70
C ILE A 55 2.59 8.99 11.11
N ASP A 56 2.69 10.30 11.38
CA ASP A 56 2.32 10.83 12.70
C ASP A 56 0.82 10.66 13.00
N LYS A 57 0.47 10.59 14.29
CA LYS A 57 -0.92 10.37 14.74
C LYS A 57 -1.92 11.40 14.23
N THR A 58 -1.51 12.65 14.00
CA THR A 58 -2.42 13.70 13.52
C THR A 58 -2.77 13.46 12.07
N SER A 59 -1.75 13.17 11.25
CA SER A 59 -1.89 12.80 9.84
C SER A 59 -2.68 11.50 9.66
N SER A 60 -2.39 10.47 10.47
CA SER A 60 -3.15 9.21 10.48
C SER A 60 -4.64 9.44 10.75
N LYS A 61 -4.99 10.24 11.77
CA LYS A 61 -6.40 10.60 12.06
C LYS A 61 -7.10 11.32 10.91
N LYS A 62 -6.40 12.17 10.16
CA LYS A 62 -6.94 12.84 8.97
C LYS A 62 -7.22 11.82 7.86
N LEU A 63 -6.25 10.95 7.55
CA LEU A 63 -6.41 9.87 6.58
C LEU A 63 -7.59 8.96 6.93
N GLN A 64 -7.75 8.59 8.20
CA GLN A 64 -8.86 7.74 8.66
C GLN A 64 -10.24 8.38 8.47
N LYS A 65 -10.32 9.72 8.44
CA LYS A 65 -11.53 10.46 8.13
C LYS A 65 -11.80 10.61 6.63
N GLY A 66 -10.86 10.15 5.80
CA GLY A 66 -10.92 10.26 4.34
C GLY A 66 -10.29 11.52 3.78
N ASP A 67 -9.60 12.31 4.62
CA ASP A 67 -8.85 13.47 4.15
C ASP A 67 -7.67 13.03 3.28
N VAL A 68 -7.29 13.89 2.34
CA VAL A 68 -6.06 13.75 1.55
C VAL A 68 -4.96 14.57 2.21
N LEU A 69 -3.81 13.95 2.47
CA LEU A 69 -2.63 14.63 2.96
C LEU A 69 -1.76 15.05 1.78
N SER A 70 -1.27 16.28 1.77
CA SER A 70 -0.18 16.66 0.87
C SER A 70 1.14 16.55 1.62
N TYR A 71 2.03 15.68 1.17
CA TYR A 71 3.36 15.49 1.76
C TYR A 71 4.42 15.56 0.67
N LYS A 72 5.31 16.55 0.77
CA LYS A 72 6.39 16.82 -0.20
C LYS A 72 5.94 16.81 -1.68
N GLY A 73 4.73 17.32 -1.95
CA GLY A 73 4.19 17.42 -3.31
C GLY A 73 3.41 16.19 -3.81
N VAL A 74 3.35 15.11 -3.02
CA VAL A 74 2.53 13.92 -3.31
C VAL A 74 1.27 13.97 -2.45
N ASN A 75 0.11 13.71 -3.08
CA ASN A 75 -1.12 13.52 -2.33
C ASN A 75 -1.20 12.08 -1.83
N ILE A 76 -1.45 11.92 -0.55
CA ILE A 76 -1.60 10.63 0.12
C ILE A 76 -3.04 10.48 0.56
N SER A 77 -3.68 9.38 0.16
CA SER A 77 -5.03 9.02 0.59
C SER A 77 -5.06 7.64 1.22
N LEU A 78 -6.10 7.34 1.98
CA LEU A 78 -6.30 6.05 2.63
C LEU A 78 -7.64 5.44 2.18
N LYS A 79 -7.62 4.19 1.75
CA LYS A 79 -8.79 3.47 1.24
C LYS A 79 -8.85 2.05 1.82
N SER A 80 -10.07 1.53 1.87
CA SER A 80 -10.32 0.09 2.03
C SER A 80 -10.66 -0.55 0.68
N PRO A 81 -10.53 -1.89 0.56
CA PRO A 81 -10.85 -2.61 -0.66
C PRO A 81 -12.28 -2.38 -1.18
N PHE A 82 -13.21 -2.11 -0.26
CA PHE A 82 -14.62 -1.87 -0.57
C PHE A 82 -14.91 -0.47 -1.11
N SER A 83 -13.98 0.47 -0.90
CA SER A 83 -14.10 1.86 -1.37
C SER A 83 -13.46 2.09 -2.73
N LEU A 84 -12.71 1.12 -3.25
CA LEU A 84 -12.08 1.18 -4.56
C LEU A 84 -13.12 0.95 -5.67
N LYS A 85 -13.11 1.84 -6.65
CA LYS A 85 -13.98 1.79 -7.83
C LYS A 85 -13.12 1.50 -9.05
N SER A 86 -13.48 0.46 -9.82
CA SER A 86 -12.69 0.00 -10.97
C SER A 86 -12.41 1.07 -12.02
N HIS A 87 -13.30 2.04 -12.19
CA HIS A 87 -13.15 3.12 -13.19
C HIS A 87 -12.29 4.30 -12.71
N GLN A 88 -11.94 4.37 -11.42
CA GLN A 88 -11.14 5.46 -10.87
C GLN A 88 -9.64 5.12 -10.94
N ASN A 89 -8.83 6.15 -11.17
CA ASN A 89 -7.38 6.06 -11.07
C ASN A 89 -6.97 6.49 -9.66
N TYR A 90 -6.16 5.66 -9.00
CA TYR A 90 -5.69 5.88 -7.62
C TYR A 90 -4.17 6.13 -7.54
N GLY A 91 -3.51 6.30 -8.69
CA GLY A 91 -2.07 6.49 -8.80
C GLY A 91 -1.30 5.20 -8.47
N LEU A 92 -0.52 5.25 -7.40
CA LEU A 92 0.25 4.13 -6.87
C LEU A 92 -0.41 3.59 -5.61
N PHE A 93 -0.49 2.27 -5.47
CA PHE A 93 -0.95 1.64 -4.24
C PHE A 93 0.20 1.21 -3.34
N CYS A 94 0.05 1.47 -2.04
CA CYS A 94 0.88 0.88 -0.99
C CYS A 94 -0.03 0.17 0.02
N ALA A 95 0.06 -1.15 0.10
CA ALA A 95 -0.83 -1.98 0.92
C ALA A 95 -0.06 -2.68 2.04
N PHE A 96 -0.66 -2.70 3.23
CA PHE A 96 -0.09 -3.35 4.42
C PHE A 96 -0.98 -4.50 4.85
N HIS A 97 -0.44 -5.71 4.86
CA HIS A 97 -1.15 -6.97 5.08
C HIS A 97 -2.47 -7.05 4.30
N PRO A 98 -2.44 -6.85 2.96
CA PRO A 98 -3.67 -6.88 2.18
C PRO A 98 -4.27 -8.27 2.16
N SER A 99 -5.58 -8.34 2.41
CA SER A 99 -6.36 -9.54 2.13
C SER A 99 -6.42 -9.81 0.62
N ASP A 100 -6.80 -11.03 0.23
CA ASP A 100 -7.10 -11.38 -1.17
C ASP A 100 -8.10 -10.39 -1.82
N LYS A 101 -9.08 -9.93 -1.04
CA LYS A 101 -10.03 -8.89 -1.49
C LYS A 101 -9.34 -7.55 -1.79
N ALA A 102 -8.36 -7.16 -0.98
CA ALA A 102 -7.59 -5.94 -1.22
C ALA A 102 -6.77 -6.03 -2.51
N ILE A 103 -6.08 -7.15 -2.71
CA ILE A 103 -5.28 -7.41 -3.91
C ILE A 103 -6.17 -7.37 -5.16
N SER A 104 -7.23 -8.18 -5.19
CA SER A 104 -8.16 -8.22 -6.32
C SER A 104 -8.81 -6.85 -6.60
N SER A 105 -9.16 -6.08 -5.57
CA SER A 105 -9.70 -4.73 -5.75
C SER A 105 -8.68 -3.76 -6.36
N MET A 106 -7.41 -3.80 -5.95
CA MET A 106 -6.34 -2.95 -6.53
C MET A 106 -6.07 -3.31 -7.99
N GLU A 107 -5.95 -4.60 -8.30
CA GLU A 107 -5.72 -5.11 -9.65
C GLU A 107 -6.86 -4.78 -10.62
N ALA A 108 -8.09 -4.72 -10.12
CA ALA A 108 -9.27 -4.38 -10.92
C ALA A 108 -9.44 -2.87 -11.18
N THR A 109 -8.58 -2.01 -10.64
CA THR A 109 -8.67 -0.57 -10.87
C THR A 109 -8.08 -0.15 -12.22
N ARG A 110 -8.50 1.02 -12.71
CA ARG A 110 -8.07 1.54 -14.00
C ARG A 110 -6.63 2.02 -13.92
N GLU A 111 -5.75 1.28 -14.58
CA GLU A 111 -4.39 1.68 -14.89
C GLU A 111 -3.59 2.15 -13.65
N PRO A 112 -3.52 1.37 -12.56
CA PRO A 112 -2.63 1.70 -11.46
C PRO A 112 -1.20 1.71 -11.97
N LEU A 113 -0.41 2.69 -11.52
CA LEU A 113 1.00 2.79 -11.88
C LEU A 113 1.77 1.60 -11.31
N ALA A 114 1.61 1.37 -10.00
CA ALA A 114 2.23 0.28 -9.30
C ALA A 114 1.41 -0.18 -8.09
N ILE A 115 1.65 -1.42 -7.66
CA ILE A 115 1.16 -2.00 -6.42
C ILE A 115 2.38 -2.42 -5.60
N VAL A 116 2.55 -1.82 -4.42
CA VAL A 116 3.60 -2.15 -3.46
C VAL A 116 2.95 -2.79 -2.24
N ILE A 117 3.36 -4.00 -1.88
CA ILE A 117 2.81 -4.75 -0.75
C ILE A 117 3.86 -4.97 0.33
N LEU A 118 3.50 -4.73 1.58
CA LEU A 118 4.14 -5.31 2.76
C LEU A 118 3.17 -6.34 3.36
N GLY A 119 3.65 -7.54 3.67
CA GLY A 119 2.81 -8.55 4.30
C GLY A 119 3.59 -9.72 4.89
N GLU A 120 2.87 -10.64 5.51
CA GLU A 120 3.44 -11.92 5.91
C GLU A 120 3.42 -12.91 4.74
N HIS A 121 4.20 -13.98 4.82
CA HIS A 121 4.03 -15.12 3.93
C HIS A 121 2.68 -15.81 4.18
N GLU A 122 1.68 -15.39 3.41
CA GLU A 122 0.35 -15.97 3.37
C GLU A 122 0.09 -16.59 1.98
N ASP A 123 -0.71 -17.66 1.92
CA ASP A 123 -0.95 -18.41 0.68
C ASP A 123 -1.46 -17.52 -0.46
N HIS A 124 -2.36 -16.57 -0.18
CA HIS A 124 -2.89 -15.66 -1.21
C HIS A 124 -1.84 -14.68 -1.72
N LEU A 125 -0.91 -14.24 -0.88
CA LEU A 125 0.19 -13.35 -1.27
C LEU A 125 1.23 -14.09 -2.11
N ASN A 126 1.59 -15.31 -1.70
CA ASN A 126 2.47 -16.18 -2.48
C ASN A 126 1.84 -16.51 -3.84
N THR A 127 0.55 -16.86 -3.88
CA THR A 127 -0.20 -17.11 -5.11
C THR A 127 -0.23 -15.87 -6.01
N TRP A 128 -0.41 -14.67 -5.45
CA TRP A 128 -0.36 -13.43 -6.21
C TRP A 128 1.03 -13.17 -6.81
N ILE A 129 2.10 -13.45 -6.05
CA ILE A 129 3.49 -13.36 -6.54
C ILE A 129 3.76 -14.35 -7.67
N GLU A 130 3.28 -15.59 -7.57
CA GLU A 130 3.48 -16.60 -8.63
C GLU A 130 2.75 -16.25 -9.92
N ASN A 131 1.53 -15.72 -9.79
CA ASN A 131 0.67 -15.40 -10.94
C ASN A 131 1.00 -14.07 -11.60
N ASN A 132 1.83 -13.24 -10.98
CA ASN A 132 2.15 -11.90 -11.48
C ASN A 132 3.67 -11.70 -11.53
N ASN A 133 4.17 -10.86 -12.43
CA ASN A 133 5.60 -10.54 -12.50
C ASN A 133 5.99 -9.58 -11.35
N VAL A 134 5.99 -10.08 -10.11
CA VAL A 134 6.26 -9.31 -8.89
C VAL A 134 7.76 -9.26 -8.61
N GLN A 135 8.28 -8.06 -8.38
CA GLN A 135 9.64 -7.87 -7.89
C GLN A 135 9.66 -7.92 -6.35
N LEU A 136 10.37 -8.90 -5.79
CA LEU A 136 10.61 -8.96 -4.36
C LEU A 136 11.59 -7.86 -3.93
N LEU A 137 11.21 -7.10 -2.91
CA LEU A 137 12.06 -6.08 -2.29
C LEU A 137 13.05 -6.76 -1.33
N ALA A 138 14.29 -6.27 -1.29
CA ALA A 138 15.35 -6.87 -0.49
C ALA A 138 15.03 -6.79 1.02
N GLN A 139 15.25 -7.90 1.72
CA GLN A 139 15.27 -7.96 3.19
C GLN A 139 16.66 -7.53 3.66
N SER A 140 16.80 -6.27 4.08
CA SER A 140 18.05 -5.75 4.67
C SER A 140 18.25 -6.21 6.11
#